data_AF-A0A1W9TFS3-F1
#
_entry.id   AF-A0A1W9TFS3-F1
#
_cell.length_a   1.000
_cell.length_b   1.000
_cell.length_c   1.000
_cell.angle_alpha   90.00
_cell.angle_beta   90.00
_cell.angle_gamma   90.00
#
_symmetry.space_group_name_H-M   'P 1'
#
loop_
_entity.id
_entity.type
_entity.pdbx_description
1 polymer ?
#
loop_
_entity_poly.entity_id
_entity_poly.type
_entity_poly.pdbx_seq_one_letter_code
_entity_poly.pdbx_strand_id
1 'polypeptide(L)'
;MCEGIKDHRPRDEAIVFSIRLGSIYCFTDFEPVPDKTNIYHRWFIRDKLRTERKLPVKPARWSTFSKIRLLKGDKGPWRVEITDQQGIIFQTLRFSVTD
;
A
#
# COMPACT_ATOMS: atom_id res chain seq x y z
N MET A 1 4.65 -3.66 -3.34
CA MET A 1 3.57 -3.15 -4.22
C MET A 1 3.28 -4.22 -5.25
N CYS A 2 2.02 -4.46 -5.62
CA CYS A 2 1.66 -5.60 -6.48
C CYS A 2 0.39 -5.34 -7.32
N GLU A 3 0.25 -6.07 -8.43
CA GLU A 3 -0.91 -5.96 -9.32
C GLU A 3 -2.16 -6.66 -8.75
N GLY A 4 -1.97 -7.68 -7.91
CA GLY A 4 -3.07 -8.41 -7.30
C GLY A 4 -2.70 -9.08 -5.99
N ILE A 5 -3.72 -9.60 -5.30
CA ILE A 5 -3.58 -10.47 -4.13
C ILE A 5 -4.19 -11.81 -4.49
N LYS A 6 -3.43 -12.90 -4.28
CA LYS A 6 -3.90 -14.27 -4.48
C LYS A 6 -3.42 -15.13 -3.31
N ASP A 7 -4.29 -15.95 -2.75
CA ASP A 7 -3.98 -16.86 -1.64
C ASP A 7 -3.27 -16.15 -0.47
N HIS A 8 -3.76 -14.95 -0.13
CA HIS A 8 -3.20 -14.05 0.89
C HIS A 8 -1.75 -13.59 0.65
N ARG A 9 -1.28 -13.62 -0.60
CA ARG A 9 0.06 -13.19 -1.00
C ARG A 9 0.01 -12.16 -2.13
N PRO A 10 1.00 -11.27 -2.21
CA PRO A 10 1.13 -10.36 -3.35
C PRO A 10 1.40 -11.16 -4.62
N ARG A 11 0.78 -10.74 -5.72
CA ARG A 11 0.98 -11.30 -7.06
C ARG A 11 1.50 -10.19 -7.97
N ASP A 12 2.52 -10.53 -8.77
CA ASP A 12 3.14 -9.63 -9.74
C ASP A 12 3.63 -8.36 -9.03
N GLU A 13 4.63 -8.53 -8.15
CA GLU A 13 5.25 -7.41 -7.44
C GLU A 13 6.06 -6.54 -8.40
N ALA A 14 5.84 -5.23 -8.34
CA ALA A 14 6.47 -4.28 -9.25
C ALA A 14 6.59 -2.88 -8.64
N ILE A 15 7.36 -2.02 -9.32
CA ILE A 15 7.50 -0.59 -9.03
C ILE A 15 7.00 0.30 -10.18
N VAL A 16 6.57 -0.31 -11.28
CA VAL A 16 5.94 0.37 -12.41
C VAL A 16 4.68 -0.41 -12.75
N PHE A 17 3.56 0.30 -12.87
CA PHE A 17 2.24 -0.30 -13.06
C PHE A 17 1.54 0.33 -14.25
N SER A 18 0.87 -0.48 -15.07
CA SER A 18 0.01 0.02 -16.14
C SER A 18 -1.29 0.57 -15.56
N ILE A 19 -1.74 1.72 -16.07
CA ILE A 19 -3.04 2.30 -15.75
C ILE A 19 -4.18 1.34 -16.12
N ARG A 20 -3.97 0.44 -17.09
CA ARG A 20 -4.94 -0.55 -17.56
C ARG A 20 -5.27 -1.61 -16.52
N LEU A 21 -4.45 -1.79 -15.48
CA LEU A 21 -4.74 -2.69 -14.36
C LEU A 21 -6.01 -2.27 -13.59
N GLY A 22 -6.38 -0.99 -13.64
CA GLY A 22 -7.55 -0.43 -12.96
C GLY A 22 -7.45 -0.38 -11.43
N SER A 23 -6.63 -1.22 -10.80
CA SER A 23 -6.30 -1.16 -9.37
C SER A 23 -4.92 -1.75 -9.09
N ILE A 24 -4.28 -1.26 -8.04
CA ILE A 24 -3.02 -1.79 -7.51
C ILE A 24 -3.08 -1.89 -6.00
N TYR A 25 -2.21 -2.72 -5.43
CA TYR A 25 -2.28 -3.12 -4.03
C TYR A 25 -0.95 -2.85 -3.31
N CYS A 26 -1.06 -2.31 -2.09
CA CYS A 26 0.02 -2.32 -1.12
C CYS A 26 -0.29 -3.43 -0.12
N PHE A 27 0.46 -4.53 -0.22
CA PHE A 27 0.46 -5.61 0.75
C PHE A 27 1.56 -5.36 1.78
N THR A 28 1.25 -5.62 3.04
CA THR A 28 2.19 -5.52 4.16
C THR A 28 2.05 -6.74 5.04
N ASP A 29 3.18 -7.28 5.47
CA ASP A 29 3.26 -8.40 6.41
C ASP A 29 4.09 -7.94 7.61
N PHE A 30 3.54 -8.13 8.81
CA PHE A 30 4.19 -7.79 10.07
C PHE A 30 4.44 -9.06 10.86
N GLU A 31 5.70 -9.28 11.23
CA GLU A 31 6.15 -10.37 12.09
C GLU A 31 7.40 -9.89 12.87
N PRO A 32 7.34 -9.73 14.21
CA PRO A 32 6.18 -9.90 15.07
C PRO A 32 5.26 -8.67 15.09
N VAL A 33 4.00 -8.89 15.46
CA VAL A 33 3.05 -7.86 15.95
C VAL A 33 2.94 -8.04 17.46
N PRO A 34 3.49 -7.12 18.29
CA PRO A 34 3.50 -7.28 19.75
C PRO A 34 2.09 -7.24 20.34
N ASP A 35 1.29 -6.26 19.91
CA ASP A 35 -0.06 -6.00 20.41
C ASP A 35 -1.02 -5.70 19.27
N LYS A 36 -2.32 -5.89 19.53
CA LYS A 36 -3.36 -5.49 18.58
C LYS A 36 -3.33 -3.98 18.39
N THR A 37 -3.00 -3.52 17.19
CA THR A 37 -2.89 -2.11 16.86
C THR A 37 -3.43 -1.82 15.45
N ASN A 38 -3.26 -0.59 14.97
CA ASN A 38 -3.56 -0.20 13.60
C ASN A 38 -2.33 0.39 12.93
N ILE A 39 -2.18 0.08 11.65
CA ILE A 39 -1.27 0.77 10.74
C ILE A 39 -2.08 1.60 9.75
N TYR A 40 -1.39 2.47 9.05
CA TYR A 40 -1.98 3.36 8.06
C TYR A 40 -1.18 3.24 6.76
N HIS A 41 -1.88 2.88 5.68
CA HIS A 41 -1.34 3.05 4.34
C HIS A 41 -1.76 4.43 3.83
N ARG A 42 -0.79 5.35 3.73
CA ARG A 42 -0.98 6.73 3.28
C ARG A 42 -0.50 6.82 1.84
N TRP A 43 -1.43 6.96 0.90
CA TRP A 43 -1.16 6.96 -0.54
C TRP A 43 -1.00 8.38 -1.04
N PHE A 44 0.10 8.66 -1.72
CA PHE A 44 0.40 9.97 -2.28
C PHE A 44 0.62 9.87 -3.78
N ILE A 45 0.14 10.88 -4.51
CA ILE A 45 0.46 11.11 -5.92
C ILE A 45 1.11 12.48 -6.02
N ARG A 46 2.30 12.56 -6.65
CA ARG A 46 3.08 13.82 -6.80
C ARG A 46 3.12 14.64 -5.49
N ASP A 47 3.50 13.96 -4.41
CA ASP A 47 3.62 14.55 -3.07
C ASP A 47 2.35 15.05 -2.38
N LYS A 48 1.18 14.85 -2.99
CA LYS A 48 -0.12 15.16 -2.37
C LYS A 48 -0.79 13.89 -1.86
N LEU A 49 -1.26 13.93 -0.61
CA LEU A 49 -2.02 12.84 -0.01
C LEU A 49 -3.30 12.63 -0.80
N ARG A 50 -3.44 11.45 -1.38
CA ARG A 50 -4.61 11.02 -2.14
C ARG A 50 -5.64 10.38 -1.23
N THR A 51 -5.19 9.42 -0.43
CA THR A 51 -6.08 8.70 0.48
C THR A 51 -5.27 8.01 1.58
N GLU A 52 -5.93 7.76 2.70
CA GLU A 52 -5.38 7.03 3.82
C GLU A 52 -6.28 5.83 4.13
N ARG A 53 -5.67 4.72 4.53
CA ARG A 53 -6.37 3.48 4.89
C ARG A 53 -5.86 2.98 6.23
N LYS A 54 -6.73 3.04 7.24
CA LYS A 54 -6.51 2.41 8.55
C LYS A 54 -6.73 0.91 8.44
N LEU A 55 -5.73 0.14 8.85
CA LEU A 55 -5.74 -1.33 8.76
C LEU A 55 -5.40 -1.92 10.14
N PRO A 56 -6.28 -2.78 10.71
CA PRO A 56 -5.96 -3.45 11.96
C PRO A 56 -4.90 -4.53 11.73
N VAL A 57 -3.96 -4.66 12.66
CA VAL A 57 -2.97 -5.75 12.73
C VAL A 57 -3.07 -6.43 14.09
N LYS A 58 -2.86 -7.75 14.13
CA LYS A 58 -3.02 -8.56 15.36
C LYS A 58 -1.80 -9.46 15.61
N PRO A 59 -1.47 -9.76 16.87
CA PRO A 59 -0.42 -10.72 17.19
C PRO A 59 -0.67 -12.14 16.65
N ALA A 60 0.36 -12.97 16.51
CA ALA A 60 1.79 -12.62 16.58
C ALA A 60 2.37 -12.22 15.21
N ARG A 61 1.66 -12.55 14.13
CA ARG A 61 1.97 -12.21 12.75
C ARG A 61 0.68 -11.80 12.06
N TRP A 62 0.71 -10.76 11.25
CA TRP A 62 -0.45 -10.33 10.49
C TRP A 62 -0.06 -9.73 9.16
N SER A 63 -0.73 -10.18 8.11
CA SER A 63 -0.67 -9.52 6.81
C SER A 63 -1.97 -8.77 6.53
N THR A 64 -1.84 -7.60 5.91
CA THR A 64 -2.97 -6.79 5.48
C THR A 64 -2.65 -6.16 4.14
N PHE A 65 -3.66 -5.60 3.49
CA PHE A 65 -3.45 -4.85 2.27
C PHE A 65 -4.47 -3.74 2.15
N SER A 66 -4.08 -2.71 1.39
CA SER A 66 -5.02 -1.73 0.87
C SER A 66 -4.84 -1.60 -0.63
N LYS A 67 -5.86 -1.12 -1.33
CA LYS A 67 -5.81 -0.86 -2.76
C LYS A 67 -6.24 0.56 -3.09
N ILE A 68 -5.76 1.04 -4.23
CA ILE A 68 -6.31 2.22 -4.90
C ILE A 68 -6.85 1.81 -6.27
N ARG A 69 -7.91 2.49 -6.70
CA ARG A 69 -8.34 2.45 -8.09
C ARG A 69 -7.53 3.47 -8.88
N LEU A 70 -7.12 3.08 -10.07
CA LEU A 70 -6.36 3.93 -10.98
C LEU A 70 -7.31 4.61 -11.97
N LEU A 71 -7.27 5.93 -12.04
CA LEU A 71 -8.05 6.76 -12.96
C LEU A 71 -7.13 7.40 -14.02
N LYS A 72 -7.68 7.87 -15.15
CA LYS A 72 -6.88 8.43 -16.26
C LYS A 72 -5.87 9.52 -15.83
N GLY A 73 -6.21 10.31 -14.80
CA GLY A 73 -5.35 11.37 -14.24
C GLY A 73 -4.27 10.90 -13.24
N ASP A 74 -4.24 9.60 -12.94
CA ASP A 74 -3.40 9.01 -11.88
C ASP A 74 -2.02 8.58 -12.34
N LYS A 75 -1.63 8.92 -13.57
CA LYS A 75 -0.29 8.63 -14.09
C LYS A 75 0.78 9.45 -13.38
N GLY A 76 1.99 8.89 -13.32
CA GLY A 76 3.17 9.53 -12.78
C GLY A 76 3.61 8.93 -11.44
N PRO A 77 4.39 9.68 -10.64
CA PRO A 77 5.01 9.16 -9.43
C PRO A 77 4.02 9.06 -8.28
N TRP A 78 4.09 7.94 -7.58
CA TRP A 78 3.34 7.64 -6.38
C TRP A 78 4.26 7.18 -5.26
N ARG A 79 3.75 7.29 -4.03
CA ARG A 79 4.29 6.54 -2.90
C ARG A 79 3.19 6.10 -1.94
N VAL A 80 3.48 5.04 -1.20
CA VAL A 80 2.74 4.65 0.01
C VAL A 80 3.68 4.80 1.19
N GLU A 81 3.27 5.56 2.18
CA GLU A 81 3.89 5.52 3.51
C GLU A 81 3.08 4.58 4.39
N ILE A 82 3.76 3.63 5.01
CA ILE A 82 3.18 2.72 6.00
C ILE A 82 3.56 3.28 7.36
N THR A 83 2.56 3.71 8.13
CA THR A 83 2.79 4.40 9.41
C THR A 83 1.99 3.79 10.55
N ASP A 84 2.38 4.09 11.78
CA ASP A 84 1.53 3.90 12.95
C ASP A 84 0.55 5.07 13.14
N GLN A 85 -0.16 5.07 14.28
CA GLN A 85 -1.10 6.11 14.68
C GLN A 85 -0.43 7.44 15.05
N GLN A 86 0.84 7.42 15.45
CA GLN A 86 1.64 8.61 15.78
C GLN A 86 2.28 9.23 14.53
N GLY A 87 2.15 8.59 13.37
CA GLY A 87 2.74 9.02 12.11
C GLY A 87 4.20 8.61 11.95
N ILE A 88 4.71 7.72 12.80
CA ILE A 88 6.03 7.12 12.61
C ILE A 88 5.98 6.27 11.35
N ILE A 89 6.89 6.54 10.42
CA ILE A 89 6.97 5.84 9.16
C ILE A 89 7.79 4.56 9.36
N PHE A 90 7.15 3.41 9.18
CA PHE A 90 7.84 2.11 9.12
C PHE A 90 8.53 1.93 7.77
N GLN A 91 7.85 2.29 6.69
CA GLN A 91 8.38 2.13 5.33
C GLN A 91 7.73 3.10 4.35
N THR A 92 8.52 3.55 3.36
CA THR A 92 8.01 4.27 2.19
C THR A 92 8.26 3.46 0.93
N LEU A 93 7.19 3.08 0.24
CA LEU A 93 7.24 2.39 -1.05
C LEU A 93 6.98 3.40 -2.17
N ARG A 94 7.92 3.54 -3.11
CA ARG A 94 7.77 4.42 -4.29
C ARG A 94 7.49 3.59 -5.52
N PHE A 95 6.59 4.07 -6.36
CA PHE A 95 6.23 3.41 -7.62
C PHE A 95 5.72 4.43 -8.65
N SER A 96 5.62 4.03 -9.90
CA SER A 96 5.09 4.85 -10.97
C SER A 96 3.90 4.18 -11.64
N VAL A 97 2.92 4.97 -12.05
CA VAL A 97 1.80 4.52 -12.88
C VAL A 97 2.00 5.06 -14.29
N THR A 98 2.07 4.16 -15.27
CA THR A 98 2.35 4.42 -16.68
C THR A 98 1.21 3.89 -17.56
N ASP A 99 1.40 3.88 -18.88
CA ASP A 99 0.42 3.38 -19.85
C ASP A 99 0.32 1.85 -19.92
#